data_AF-X0Y344-F1
#
_entry.id   AF-X0Y344-F1
#
_cell.length_a   1.000
_cell.length_b   1.000
_cell.length_c   1.000
_cell.angle_alpha   90.00
_cell.angle_beta   90.00
_cell.angle_gamma   90.00
#
_symmetry.space_group_name_H-M   'P 1'
#
loop_
_entity.id
_entity.type
_entity.pdbx_description
1 polymer ?
#
loop_
_entity_poly.entity_id
_entity_poly.type
_entity_poly.pdbx_seq_one_letter_code
_entity_poly.pdbx_strand_id
1 'polypeptide(L)'
;MALPAFLPDATRGVVRSVDAADLASAGVRGVCVSALHLASNPGAGAVRAAGGIHKLMGWDGPLLSDSGGFQVYSLLTESPKSGSITAKGFRYRLDPGGD
;
A
#
# COMPACT_ATOMS: atom_id res chain seq x y z
N MET A 1 -10.41 -18.44 -0.46
CA MET A 1 -11.23 -17.31 -0.93
C MET A 1 -11.93 -17.74 -2.21
N ALA A 2 -13.23 -17.52 -2.34
CA ALA A 2 -13.95 -17.81 -3.59
C ALA A 2 -13.90 -16.58 -4.50
N LEU A 3 -13.81 -16.79 -5.81
CA LEU A 3 -13.88 -15.72 -6.81
C LEU A 3 -15.29 -15.66 -7.41
N PRO A 4 -15.78 -14.47 -7.82
CA PRO A 4 -15.13 -13.16 -7.72
C PRO A 4 -15.00 -12.67 -6.28
N ALA A 5 -13.92 -11.94 -5.99
CA ALA A 5 -13.63 -11.42 -4.66
C ALA A 5 -13.39 -9.91 -4.71
N PHE A 6 -13.96 -9.20 -3.73
CA PHE A 6 -13.65 -7.80 -3.47
C PHE A 6 -12.54 -7.73 -2.41
N LEU A 7 -11.50 -6.93 -2.70
CA LEU A 7 -10.37 -6.69 -1.81
C LEU A 7 -10.31 -5.18 -1.53
N PRO A 8 -10.77 -4.69 -0.37
CA PRO A 8 -10.64 -3.27 -0.03
C PRO A 8 -9.16 -2.86 0.00
N ASP A 9 -8.91 -1.64 -0.44
CA ASP A 9 -7.57 -1.06 -0.42
C ASP A 9 -7.22 -0.57 1.00
N ALA A 10 -6.07 -1.03 1.47
CA ALA A 10 -5.45 -0.70 2.73
C ALA A 10 -4.15 0.07 2.44
N THR A 11 -4.30 1.27 1.87
CA THR A 11 -3.21 2.05 1.23
C THR A 11 -1.96 2.15 2.10
N ARG A 12 -2.10 2.36 3.42
CA ARG A 12 -1.00 2.50 4.39
C ARG A 12 -0.98 1.40 5.45
N GLY A 13 -1.50 0.22 5.12
CA GLY A 13 -1.70 -0.85 6.10
C GLY A 13 -2.93 -0.62 6.98
N VAL A 14 -3.91 0.13 6.49
CA VAL A 14 -5.21 0.28 7.15
C VAL A 14 -6.26 0.55 6.08
N VAL A 15 -7.42 -0.10 6.20
CA VAL A 15 -8.60 0.29 5.42
C VAL A 15 -9.21 1.48 6.12
N ARG A 16 -9.41 2.58 5.39
CA ARG A 16 -9.76 3.88 6.00
C ARG A 16 -10.99 3.75 6.93
N SER A 17 -10.83 4.22 8.16
CA SER A 17 -11.86 4.29 9.20
C SER A 17 -12.29 2.97 9.86
N VAL A 18 -11.65 1.84 9.56
CA VAL A 18 -12.01 0.53 10.15
C VAL A 18 -10.76 -0.26 10.53
N ASP A 19 -10.88 -1.13 11.53
CA ASP A 19 -9.79 -2.02 11.96
C ASP A 19 -9.94 -3.45 11.41
N ALA A 20 -9.01 -4.34 11.78
CA ALA A 20 -9.03 -5.73 11.33
C ALA A 20 -10.25 -6.53 11.84
N ALA A 21 -10.78 -6.19 13.02
CA ALA A 21 -11.96 -6.84 13.59
C ALA A 21 -13.23 -6.40 12.86
N ASP A 22 -13.33 -5.12 12.49
CA ASP A 22 -14.39 -4.60 11.63
C ASP A 22 -14.40 -5.31 10.27
N LEU A 23 -13.22 -5.46 9.64
CA LEU A 23 -13.08 -6.16 8.35
C LEU A 23 -13.53 -7.61 8.46
N ALA A 24 -13.11 -8.32 9.50
CA ALA A 24 -13.53 -9.69 9.76
C ALA A 24 -15.05 -9.79 9.97
N SER A 25 -15.63 -8.87 10.74
CA SER A 25 -17.07 -8.80 11.03
C SER A 25 -17.89 -8.49 9.77
N ALA A 26 -17.36 -7.67 8.87
CA ALA A 26 -17.95 -7.37 7.57
C ALA A 26 -17.81 -8.52 6.55
N GLY A 27 -17.13 -9.61 6.91
CA GLY A 27 -16.92 -10.76 6.03
C GLY A 27 -15.87 -10.53 4.95
N VAL A 28 -15.01 -9.53 5.09
CA VAL A 28 -13.88 -9.30 4.18
C VAL A 28 -12.92 -10.48 4.25
N ARG A 29 -12.52 -11.00 3.09
CA ARG A 29 -11.71 -12.22 2.97
C ARG A 29 -10.27 -11.97 2.58
N GLY A 30 -9.91 -10.73 2.29
CA GLY A 30 -8.56 -10.30 1.95
C GLY A 30 -8.52 -8.80 1.70
N VAL A 31 -7.33 -8.23 1.70
CA VAL A 31 -7.10 -6.80 1.49
C VAL A 31 -5.98 -6.57 0.47
N CYS A 32 -5.99 -5.43 -0.19
CA CYS A 32 -4.88 -4.98 -1.03
C CYS A 32 -4.07 -3.91 -0.28
N VAL A 33 -2.74 -3.95 -0.33
CA VAL A 33 -1.89 -2.90 0.23
C VAL A 33 -1.03 -2.27 -0.86
N SER A 34 -0.77 -0.97 -0.72
CA SER A 34 0.12 -0.25 -1.63
C SER A 34 1.56 -0.28 -1.12
N ALA A 35 2.45 -0.92 -1.89
CA ALA A 35 3.86 -1.01 -1.52
C ALA A 35 4.54 0.37 -1.50
N LEU A 36 4.14 1.28 -2.41
CA LEU A 36 4.70 2.63 -2.46
C LEU A 36 4.37 3.42 -1.19
N HIS A 37 3.10 3.45 -0.81
CA HIS A 37 2.63 4.21 0.35
C HIS A 37 3.19 3.63 1.65
N LEU A 38 3.22 2.30 1.80
CA LEU A 38 3.87 1.67 2.95
C LEU A 38 5.36 2.00 3.04
N ALA A 39 6.05 2.09 1.91
CA ALA A 39 7.47 2.43 1.86
C ALA A 39 7.75 3.90 2.20
N SER A 40 6.80 4.82 1.99
CA SER A 40 6.94 6.24 2.32
C SER A 40 6.43 6.59 3.71
N ASN A 41 5.24 6.12 4.08
CA ASN A 41 4.58 6.37 5.36
C ASN A 41 3.66 5.18 5.71
N PRO A 42 4.00 4.36 6.73
CA PRO A 42 4.91 4.62 7.85
C PRO A 42 6.40 4.39 7.55
N GLY A 43 6.73 3.90 6.35
CA GLY A 43 8.10 3.60 5.96
C GLY A 43 8.45 2.12 6.14
N ALA A 44 9.26 1.59 5.23
CA ALA A 44 9.63 0.17 5.25
C ALA A 44 10.37 -0.26 6.53
N GLY A 45 11.05 0.67 7.21
CA GLY A 45 11.68 0.44 8.51
C GLY A 45 10.66 0.16 9.62
N ALA A 46 9.58 0.96 9.69
CA ALA A 46 8.50 0.77 10.65
C ALA A 46 7.76 -0.55 10.43
N VAL A 47 7.48 -0.90 9.17
CA VAL A 47 6.86 -2.20 8.83
C VAL A 47 7.73 -3.37 9.29
N ARG A 48 9.06 -3.29 9.09
CA ARG A 48 9.98 -4.32 9.58
C ARG A 48 10.04 -4.38 11.11
N ALA A 49 10.09 -3.24 11.78
CA ALA A 49 10.12 -3.17 13.24
C ALA A 49 8.85 -3.75 13.89
N ALA A 50 7.70 -3.61 13.22
CA ALA A 50 6.44 -4.21 13.65
C ALA A 50 6.37 -5.74 13.43
N GLY A 51 7.38 -6.36 12.78
CA GLY A 51 7.37 -7.78 12.44
C GLY A 51 6.68 -8.13 11.13
N GLY A 52 6.54 -7.15 10.22
CA GLY A 52 5.92 -7.31 8.91
C GLY A 52 4.52 -6.71 8.82
N ILE A 53 3.97 -6.67 7.59
CA ILE A 53 2.72 -5.97 7.31
C ILE A 53 1.52 -6.57 8.05
N HIS A 54 1.40 -7.90 8.12
CA HIS A 54 0.31 -8.55 8.88
C HIS A 54 0.28 -8.12 10.35
N LYS A 55 1.46 -8.07 10.99
CA LYS A 55 1.60 -7.64 12.39
C LYS A 55 1.32 -6.16 12.59
N LEU A 56 1.75 -5.33 11.65
CA LEU A 56 1.42 -3.89 11.66
C LEU A 56 -0.08 -3.66 11.56
N MET A 57 -0.79 -4.41 10.70
CA MET A 57 -2.23 -4.25 10.45
C MET A 57 -3.11 -4.92 11.51
N GLY A 58 -2.57 -5.87 12.28
CA GLY A 58 -3.39 -6.80 13.05
C GLY A 58 -4.27 -7.71 12.18
N TRP A 59 -3.88 -7.93 10.92
CA TRP A 59 -4.66 -8.68 9.93
C TRP A 59 -3.97 -10.00 9.59
N ASP A 60 -4.62 -11.13 9.88
CA ASP A 60 -4.10 -12.48 9.61
C ASP A 60 -4.69 -13.11 8.33
N GLY A 61 -5.57 -12.41 7.63
CA GLY A 61 -6.17 -12.90 6.39
C GLY A 61 -5.27 -12.72 5.16
N PRO A 62 -5.71 -13.23 3.98
CA PRO A 62 -5.05 -12.99 2.71
C PRO A 62 -4.74 -11.51 2.44
N LEU A 63 -3.57 -11.26 1.87
CA LEU A 63 -3.10 -9.93 1.55
C LEU A 63 -2.46 -9.93 0.16
N LEU A 64 -2.89 -8.99 -0.67
CA LEU A 64 -2.30 -8.68 -1.96
C LEU A 64 -1.46 -7.42 -1.82
N SER A 65 -0.24 -7.41 -2.34
CA SER A 65 0.55 -6.19 -2.46
C SER A 65 0.67 -5.80 -3.93
N ASP A 66 0.46 -4.53 -4.23
CA ASP A 66 0.89 -3.98 -5.52
C ASP A 66 2.41 -3.75 -5.56
N SER A 67 2.94 -3.34 -6.72
CA SER A 67 4.35 -3.01 -6.89
C SER A 67 4.67 -1.52 -6.68
N GLY A 68 3.66 -0.67 -6.51
CA GLY A 68 3.80 0.79 -6.49
C GLY A 68 4.04 1.46 -7.86
N GLY A 69 4.18 0.68 -8.95
CA GLY A 69 4.56 1.22 -10.25
C GLY A 69 3.52 2.16 -10.87
N PHE A 70 2.23 1.88 -10.66
CA PHE A 70 1.15 2.73 -11.15
C PHE A 70 1.19 4.11 -10.48
N GLN A 71 1.39 4.14 -9.16
CA GLN A 71 1.45 5.38 -8.39
C GLN A 71 2.66 6.23 -8.80
N VAL A 72 3.83 5.62 -9.01
CA VAL A 72 5.01 6.35 -9.52
C VAL A 72 4.76 6.88 -10.93
N TYR A 73 4.14 6.09 -11.80
CA TYR A 73 3.78 6.54 -13.14
C TYR A 73 2.82 7.76 -13.09
N SER A 74 1.80 7.72 -12.24
CA SER A 74 0.87 8.85 -12.03
C SER A 74 1.59 10.12 -11.54
N LEU A 75 2.47 10.00 -10.54
CA LEU A 75 3.26 11.13 -10.04
C LEU A 75 4.13 11.78 -11.14
N LEU A 76 4.76 10.97 -11.99
CA LEU A 76 5.58 11.46 -13.09
C LEU A 76 4.76 12.07 -14.22
N THR A 77 3.51 11.63 -14.39
CA THR A 77 2.58 12.20 -15.36
C THR A 77 2.12 13.59 -14.92
N GLU A 78 1.80 13.75 -13.63
CA GLU A 78 1.37 15.03 -13.06
C GLU A 78 2.54 16.01 -12.88
N SER A 79 3.70 15.50 -12.46
CA SER A 79 4.90 16.28 -12.20
C SER A 79 6.12 15.65 -12.88
N PRO A 80 6.35 15.91 -14.18
CA PRO A 80 7.47 15.31 -14.93
C PRO A 80 8.86 15.62 -14.37
N LYS A 81 9.00 16.68 -13.56
CA LYS A 81 10.26 17.04 -12.88
C LYS A 81 10.54 16.19 -11.63
N SER A 82 9.57 15.43 -11.15
CA SER A 82 9.68 14.63 -9.93
C SER A 82 10.47 13.34 -10.12
N GLY A 83 10.82 12.95 -11.36
CA GLY A 83 11.66 11.78 -11.61
C GLY A 83 11.73 11.33 -13.07
N SER A 84 11.99 10.04 -13.30
CA SER A 84 12.12 9.44 -14.63
C SER A 84 11.88 7.93 -14.64
N ILE A 85 11.46 7.40 -15.80
CA ILE A 85 11.30 5.97 -16.07
C ILE A 85 12.35 5.53 -17.09
N THR A 86 13.02 4.41 -16.82
CA THR A 86 14.03 3.81 -17.70
C THR A 86 13.79 2.30 -17.79
N ALA A 87 14.49 1.62 -18.69
CA ALA A 87 14.47 0.15 -18.75
C ALA A 87 14.95 -0.53 -17.46
N LYS A 88 15.68 0.19 -16.58
CA LYS A 88 16.14 -0.32 -15.27
C LYS A 88 15.14 -0.07 -14.13
N GLY A 89 13.99 0.55 -14.42
CA GLY A 89 12.99 0.95 -13.44
C GLY A 89 12.82 2.47 -13.36
N PHE A 90 12.23 2.94 -12.27
CA PHE A 90 11.88 4.34 -12.05
C PHE A 90 12.74 5.01 -10.97
N ARG A 91 12.97 6.31 -11.12
CA ARG A 91 13.46 7.19 -10.06
C ARG A 91 12.39 8.23 -9.81
N TYR A 92 12.14 8.56 -8.55
CA TYR A 92 11.16 9.56 -8.16
C TYR A 92 11.60 10.23 -6.86
N ARG A 93 11.15 11.46 -6.65
CA ARG A 93 11.18 12.14 -5.36
C ARG A 93 9.74 12.27 -4.87
N LEU A 94 9.53 11.87 -3.62
CA LEU A 94 8.36 12.25 -2.87
C LEU A 94 8.63 13.65 -2.35
N ASP A 95 7.79 14.63 -2.69
CA ASP A 95 7.86 15.93 -2.03
C ASP A 95 7.51 15.73 -0.54
N PRO A 96 8.24 16.33 0.42
CA PRO A 96 7.92 16.20 1.84
C PRO A 96 6.58 16.82 2.25
N GLY A 97 5.92 17.54 1.35
CA GLY A 97 4.65 18.24 1.60
C GLY A 97 3.55 17.68 0.74
N GLY A 98 2.85 16.66 1.25
CA GLY A 98 1.76 16.00 0.55
C GLY A 98 1.06 14.95 1.41
N ASP A 99 0.57 15.39 2.56
CA ASP A 99 -0.61 14.90 3.30
C ASP A 99 -1.08 16.01 4.26
#